data_AF-A0A2W6DXC6-F1
#
_entry.id   AF-A0A2W6DXC6-F1
#
_cell.length_a   1.000
_cell.length_b   1.000
_cell.length_c   1.000
_cell.angle_alpha   90.00
_cell.angle_beta   90.00
_cell.angle_gamma   90.00
#
_symmetry.space_group_name_H-M   'P 1'
#
loop_
_entity.id
_entity.type
_entity.pdbx_description
1 polymer ?
#
loop_
_entity_poly.entity_id
_entity_poly.type
_entity_poly.pdbx_seq_one_letter_code
_entity_poly.pdbx_strand_id
1 'polypeptide(L)'
;MHAELARELAIALGGAQWRFTITDEHGQLEHCGLTQVRPTGAPTRIASCRAIVELQIPAAMLRALSEDPTGLGVWGEVLTDLTRQLNDATSGGDCFVGDSHRRIPGAALRRYLQTRDRSCVMIGCRAPARTTDQDHTRDHNHGGPTTEDNLGAACRHDHRLKHEGGWRLHQPQAGHFHWTSRLGHTYHRPPPPILEPLPDPVACDQPLMPLLVPSDTNWEESEIWEAPEPEPEPRPPPTPDRSDDTPPF
;
A
#
# COMPACT_ATOMS: atom_id res chain seq x y z
N MET A 1 2.04 -22.13 -8.04
CA MET A 1 3.15 -21.89 -7.09
C MET A 1 3.00 -20.62 -6.24
N HIS A 2 2.55 -19.47 -6.76
CA HIS A 2 2.57 -18.22 -5.96
C HIS A 2 1.57 -18.13 -4.79
N ALA A 3 0.38 -18.72 -4.90
CA ALA A 3 -0.67 -18.57 -3.88
C ALA A 3 -0.43 -19.38 -2.60
N GLU A 4 0.14 -20.59 -2.71
CA GLU A 4 0.42 -21.47 -1.58
C GLU A 4 1.56 -20.92 -0.73
N LEU A 5 2.68 -20.55 -1.37
CA LEU A 5 3.80 -19.87 -0.71
C LEU A 5 3.35 -18.57 -0.02
N ALA A 6 2.49 -17.78 -0.65
CA ALA A 6 1.96 -16.56 -0.02
C ALA A 6 1.16 -16.86 1.25
N ARG A 7 0.36 -17.94 1.26
CA ARG A 7 -0.38 -18.38 2.46
C ARG A 7 0.55 -18.87 3.56
N GLU A 8 1.55 -19.67 3.23
CA GLU A 8 2.56 -20.14 4.17
C GLU A 8 3.33 -18.98 4.81
N LEU A 9 3.80 -18.03 3.99
CA LEU A 9 4.48 -16.83 4.47
C LEU A 9 3.56 -15.98 5.37
N ALA A 10 2.29 -15.80 4.99
CA ALA A 10 1.35 -15.08 5.83
C ALA A 10 1.17 -15.77 7.19
N ILE A 11 1.01 -17.10 7.22
CA ILE A 11 0.90 -17.89 8.46
C ILE A 11 2.18 -17.75 9.31
N ALA A 12 3.36 -17.88 8.71
CA ALA A 12 4.64 -17.70 9.40
C ALA A 12 4.78 -16.27 9.99
N LEU A 13 4.20 -15.28 9.31
CA LEU A 13 4.14 -13.88 9.75
C LEU A 13 2.94 -13.56 10.67
N GLY A 14 2.37 -14.54 11.37
CA GLY A 14 1.30 -14.31 12.36
C GLY A 14 1.63 -13.24 13.40
N GLY A 15 2.91 -13.14 13.79
CA GLY A 15 3.41 -12.13 14.73
C GLY A 15 3.38 -10.68 14.21
N ALA A 16 3.19 -10.48 12.91
CA ALA A 16 3.19 -9.17 12.24
C ALA A 16 1.97 -8.31 12.60
N GLN A 17 2.00 -7.04 12.16
CA GLN A 17 0.78 -6.23 12.08
C GLN A 17 -0.02 -6.63 10.84
N TRP A 18 -1.24 -7.12 11.06
CA TRP A 18 -2.13 -7.50 9.98
C TRP A 18 -3.08 -6.35 9.65
N ARG A 19 -3.05 -5.97 8.38
CA ARG A 19 -3.90 -4.95 7.77
C ARG A 19 -4.75 -5.62 6.71
N PHE A 20 -5.93 -5.09 6.49
CA PHE A 20 -6.75 -5.53 5.38
C PHE A 20 -7.29 -4.34 4.61
N THR A 21 -7.57 -4.57 3.34
CA THR A 21 -8.23 -3.64 2.44
C THR A 21 -9.28 -4.39 1.64
N ILE A 22 -10.48 -3.87 1.67
CA ILE A 22 -11.64 -4.36 0.95
C ILE A 22 -11.93 -3.37 -0.17
N THR A 23 -12.09 -3.88 -1.39
CA THR A 23 -12.34 -3.05 -2.56
C THR A 23 -13.69 -3.35 -3.18
N ASP A 24 -14.24 -2.37 -3.90
CA ASP A 24 -15.38 -2.59 -4.78
C ASP A 24 -14.99 -3.39 -6.04
N GLU A 25 -15.95 -3.53 -6.96
CA GLU A 25 -15.76 -4.20 -8.26
C GLU A 25 -14.79 -3.49 -9.21
N HIS A 26 -14.51 -2.21 -8.98
CA HIS A 26 -13.56 -1.40 -9.75
C HIS A 26 -12.19 -1.32 -9.07
N GLY A 27 -11.98 -2.04 -7.98
CA GLY A 27 -10.74 -2.01 -7.22
C GLY A 27 -10.55 -0.76 -6.36
N GLN A 28 -11.59 0.05 -6.18
CA GLN A 28 -11.57 1.24 -5.32
C GLN A 28 -11.74 0.84 -3.85
N LEU A 29 -11.18 1.64 -2.94
CA LEU A 29 -11.25 1.38 -1.52
C LEU A 29 -12.69 1.49 -0.98
N GLU A 30 -13.25 0.38 -0.51
CA GLU A 30 -14.54 0.36 0.20
C GLU A 30 -14.30 0.42 1.72
N HIS A 31 -13.39 -0.41 2.24
CA HIS A 31 -13.07 -0.44 3.66
C HIS A 31 -11.62 -0.89 3.91
N CYS A 32 -11.00 -0.48 5.02
CA CYS A 32 -9.70 -0.99 5.43
C CYS A 32 -9.56 -0.95 6.95
N GLY A 33 -8.64 -1.74 7.49
CA GLY A 33 -8.52 -1.82 8.94
C GLY A 33 -7.35 -2.64 9.42
N LEU A 34 -7.38 -2.95 10.71
CA LEU A 34 -6.49 -3.91 11.34
C LEU A 34 -7.33 -5.09 11.80
N THR A 35 -6.76 -6.28 11.72
CA THR A 35 -7.33 -7.46 12.39
C THR A 35 -6.32 -8.01 13.41
N GLN A 36 -6.82 -8.37 14.59
CA GLN A 36 -6.05 -9.13 15.59
C GLN A 36 -6.28 -10.64 15.44
N VAL A 37 -7.25 -11.06 14.63
CA VAL A 37 -7.53 -12.46 14.33
C VAL A 37 -6.45 -13.00 13.41
N ARG A 38 -6.10 -14.28 13.57
CA ARG A 38 -5.03 -14.94 12.82
C ARG A 38 -5.52 -16.27 12.28
N PRO A 39 -4.90 -16.78 11.19
CA PRO A 39 -5.19 -18.12 10.75
C PRO A 39 -4.87 -19.14 11.84
N THR A 40 -5.65 -20.20 11.91
CA THR A 40 -5.43 -21.27 12.90
C THR A 40 -4.00 -21.81 12.78
N GLY A 41 -3.27 -21.84 13.90
CA GLY A 41 -1.87 -22.28 13.96
C GLY A 41 -0.82 -21.19 13.69
N ALA A 42 -1.22 -19.98 13.28
CA ALA A 42 -0.30 -18.86 13.17
C ALA A 42 0.06 -18.28 14.56
N PRO A 43 1.30 -17.80 14.77
CA PRO A 43 1.68 -17.17 16.02
C PRO A 43 0.87 -15.89 16.27
N THR A 44 0.61 -15.58 17.55
CA THR A 44 -0.05 -14.33 17.94
C THR A 44 0.87 -13.13 17.75
N ARG A 45 0.28 -11.92 17.70
CA ARG A 45 1.02 -10.68 17.45
C ARG A 45 2.16 -10.48 18.45
N ILE A 46 3.35 -10.19 17.93
CA ILE A 46 4.54 -9.87 18.72
C ILE A 46 4.83 -8.37 18.58
N ALA A 47 4.82 -7.63 19.70
CA ALA A 47 4.97 -6.17 19.66
C ALA A 47 6.30 -5.68 19.05
N SER A 48 7.36 -6.48 19.15
CA SER A 48 8.67 -6.20 18.54
C SER A 48 8.74 -6.52 17.04
N CYS A 49 7.79 -7.27 16.50
CA CYS A 49 7.75 -7.61 15.08
C CYS A 49 7.36 -6.38 14.26
N ARG A 50 8.24 -6.00 13.32
CA ARG A 50 8.03 -4.86 12.43
C ARG A 50 7.41 -5.25 11.08
N ALA A 51 7.21 -6.54 10.83
CA ALA A 51 6.59 -7.01 9.60
C ALA A 51 5.12 -6.56 9.52
N ILE A 52 4.64 -6.42 8.28
CA ILE A 52 3.25 -6.10 7.97
C ILE A 52 2.76 -7.18 7.00
N VAL A 53 1.58 -7.73 7.30
CA VAL A 53 0.81 -8.55 6.35
C VAL A 53 -0.37 -7.70 5.91
N GLU A 54 -0.50 -7.50 4.60
CA GLU A 54 -1.62 -6.75 4.01
C GLU A 54 -2.48 -7.69 3.17
N LEU A 55 -3.72 -7.89 3.60
CA LEU A 55 -4.71 -8.69 2.89
C LEU A 55 -5.56 -7.76 2.02
N GLN A 56 -5.62 -8.02 0.73
CA GLN A 56 -6.44 -7.26 -0.21
C GLN A 56 -7.49 -8.20 -0.80
N ILE A 57 -8.77 -7.83 -0.69
CA ILE A 57 -9.88 -8.70 -1.09
C ILE A 57 -11.03 -7.87 -1.67
N PRO A 58 -11.57 -8.21 -2.85
CA PRO A 58 -12.81 -7.61 -3.33
C PRO A 58 -13.99 -7.93 -2.42
N ALA A 59 -14.88 -6.98 -2.18
CA ALA A 59 -16.05 -7.17 -1.31
C ALA A 59 -16.94 -8.33 -1.78
N ALA A 60 -17.12 -8.48 -3.11
CA ALA A 60 -17.85 -9.60 -3.69
C ALA A 60 -17.21 -10.96 -3.35
N MET A 61 -15.88 -11.05 -3.40
CA MET A 61 -15.14 -12.26 -3.03
C MET A 61 -15.27 -12.54 -1.53
N LEU A 62 -15.15 -11.52 -0.67
CA LEU A 62 -15.32 -11.67 0.77
C LEU A 62 -16.72 -12.18 1.13
N ARG A 63 -17.76 -11.63 0.48
CA ARG A 63 -19.15 -12.08 0.66
C ARG A 63 -19.34 -13.53 0.21
N ALA A 64 -18.85 -13.90 -0.97
CA ALA A 64 -18.91 -15.27 -1.47
C ALA A 64 -18.22 -16.27 -0.53
N LEU A 65 -17.03 -15.91 -0.01
CA LEU A 65 -16.32 -16.74 0.96
C LEU A 65 -17.08 -16.87 2.29
N SER A 66 -17.86 -15.86 2.68
CA SER A 66 -18.62 -15.87 3.94
C SER A 66 -19.88 -16.73 3.90
N GLU A 67 -20.35 -17.16 2.71
CA GLU A 67 -21.53 -18.02 2.56
C GLU A 67 -21.28 -19.46 3.03
N ASP A 68 -20.05 -19.97 2.85
CA ASP A 68 -19.58 -21.25 3.41
C ASP A 68 -18.31 -21.07 4.23
N PRO A 69 -18.44 -20.66 5.51
CA PRO A 69 -17.29 -20.51 6.40
C PRO A 69 -16.54 -21.81 6.66
N THR A 70 -17.18 -22.97 6.49
CA THR A 70 -16.60 -24.28 6.82
C THR A 70 -15.56 -24.74 5.80
N GLY A 71 -15.70 -24.30 4.54
CA GLY A 71 -14.72 -24.53 3.47
C GLY A 71 -13.45 -23.69 3.57
N LEU A 72 -13.38 -22.71 4.49
CA LEU A 72 -12.27 -21.74 4.58
C LEU A 72 -11.04 -22.26 5.33
N GLY A 73 -11.13 -23.45 5.93
CA GLY A 73 -10.03 -24.09 6.67
C GLY A 73 -9.44 -23.16 7.74
N VAL A 74 -8.12 -23.01 7.74
CA VAL A 74 -7.41 -22.18 8.74
C VAL A 74 -7.73 -20.68 8.66
N TRP A 75 -8.41 -20.20 7.61
CA TRP A 75 -8.67 -18.77 7.38
C TRP A 75 -10.07 -18.31 7.84
N GLY A 76 -10.93 -19.23 8.26
CA GLY A 76 -12.35 -18.95 8.53
C GLY A 76 -12.58 -17.83 9.54
N GLU A 77 -11.83 -17.80 10.65
CA GLU A 77 -11.96 -16.76 11.67
C GLU A 77 -11.54 -15.38 11.16
N VAL A 78 -10.45 -15.31 10.37
CA VAL A 78 -9.95 -14.06 9.80
C VAL A 78 -11.01 -13.47 8.88
N LEU A 79 -11.53 -14.27 7.95
CA LEU A 79 -12.55 -13.82 6.98
C LEU A 79 -13.86 -13.43 7.68
N THR A 80 -14.26 -14.15 8.73
CA THR A 80 -15.43 -13.80 9.55
C THR A 80 -15.25 -12.43 10.22
N ASP A 81 -14.07 -12.14 10.77
CA ASP A 81 -13.75 -10.83 11.35
C ASP A 81 -13.77 -9.72 10.30
N LEU A 82 -13.22 -9.95 9.11
CA LEU A 82 -13.26 -8.96 8.03
C LEU A 82 -14.69 -8.66 7.56
N THR A 83 -15.52 -9.69 7.40
CA THR A 83 -16.94 -9.54 7.04
C THR A 83 -17.70 -8.76 8.10
N ARG A 84 -17.46 -9.05 9.39
CA ARG A 84 -18.05 -8.28 10.49
C ARG A 84 -17.64 -6.80 10.42
N GLN A 85 -16.34 -6.51 10.27
CA GLN A 85 -15.85 -5.12 10.18
C GLN A 85 -16.44 -4.37 8.98
N LEU A 86 -16.59 -5.04 7.82
CA LEU A 86 -17.24 -4.46 6.64
C LEU A 86 -18.72 -4.13 6.93
N ASN A 87 -19.46 -5.07 7.52
CA ASN A 87 -20.88 -4.87 7.84
C ASN A 87 -21.08 -3.72 8.84
N ASP A 88 -20.22 -3.64 9.86
CA ASP A 88 -20.22 -2.56 10.85
C ASP A 88 -19.98 -1.20 10.18
N ALA A 89 -19.07 -1.14 9.19
CA ALA A 89 -18.80 0.08 8.41
C ALA A 89 -19.99 0.49 7.51
N THR A 90 -20.62 -0.47 6.84
CA THR A 90 -21.77 -0.18 5.94
C THR A 90 -23.05 0.21 6.68
N SER A 91 -23.20 -0.18 7.95
CA SER A 91 -24.41 0.05 8.75
C SER A 91 -24.53 1.47 9.34
N GLY A 92 -23.73 2.43 8.85
CA GLY A 92 -23.90 3.86 9.14
C GLY A 92 -22.99 4.44 10.22
N GLY A 93 -21.97 3.71 10.65
CA GLY A 93 -20.88 4.28 11.44
C GLY A 93 -19.80 4.82 10.49
N ASP A 94 -19.48 6.11 10.58
CA ASP A 94 -18.21 6.63 10.05
C ASP A 94 -17.06 5.93 10.80
N CYS A 95 -16.70 4.74 10.33
CA CYS A 95 -15.82 3.80 11.01
C CYS A 95 -14.39 4.33 11.18
N PHE A 96 -14.06 5.42 10.49
CA PHE A 96 -12.79 6.10 10.56
C PHE A 96 -12.83 7.44 11.30
N VAL A 97 -14.02 8.06 11.43
CA VAL A 97 -14.15 9.39 12.03
C VAL A 97 -14.13 9.23 13.54
N GLY A 98 -12.97 9.56 14.11
CA GLY A 98 -12.87 9.84 15.55
C GLY A 98 -13.52 11.18 15.87
N ASP A 99 -12.91 11.95 16.76
CA ASP A 99 -13.36 13.33 16.98
C ASP A 99 -13.03 14.22 15.77
N SER A 100 -14.05 14.54 14.96
CA SER A 100 -13.92 15.37 13.75
C SER A 100 -13.57 16.83 14.05
N HIS A 101 -13.67 17.27 15.30
CA HIS A 101 -13.24 18.60 15.73
C HIS A 101 -11.74 18.67 16.03
N ARG A 102 -11.04 17.55 16.11
CA ARG A 102 -9.58 17.56 16.26
C ARG A 102 -8.91 17.90 14.95
N ARG A 103 -7.91 18.78 14.97
CA ARG A 103 -7.09 19.07 13.78
C ARG A 103 -6.35 17.85 13.23
N ILE A 104 -5.84 16.98 14.10
CA ILE A 104 -4.99 15.85 13.68
C ILE A 104 -5.86 14.59 13.62
N PRO A 105 -5.90 13.87 12.47
CA PRO A 105 -6.69 12.66 12.35
C PRO A 105 -6.15 11.55 13.25
N GLY A 106 -7.06 10.72 13.76
CA GLY A 106 -6.71 9.50 14.48
C GLY A 106 -6.02 8.46 13.60
N ALA A 107 -5.48 7.41 14.22
CA ALA A 107 -4.72 6.37 13.52
C ALA A 107 -5.55 5.60 12.48
N ALA A 108 -6.86 5.43 12.69
CA ALA A 108 -7.76 4.78 11.76
C ALA A 108 -7.94 5.62 10.48
N LEU A 109 -8.39 6.87 10.62
CA LEU A 109 -8.51 7.81 9.50
C LEU A 109 -7.19 8.05 8.77
N ARG A 110 -6.07 8.19 9.49
CA ARG A 110 -4.76 8.32 8.86
C ARG A 110 -4.41 7.09 8.01
N ARG A 111 -4.73 5.87 8.48
CA ARG A 111 -4.52 4.63 7.70
C ARG A 111 -5.42 4.59 6.47
N TYR A 112 -6.69 4.95 6.63
CA TYR A 112 -7.64 5.04 5.52
C TYR A 112 -7.12 5.98 4.43
N LEU A 113 -6.74 7.20 4.79
CA LEU A 113 -6.21 8.19 3.84
C LEU A 113 -4.92 7.72 3.15
N GLN A 114 -4.01 7.08 3.89
CA GLN A 114 -2.78 6.53 3.31
C GLN A 114 -3.05 5.38 2.32
N THR A 115 -4.06 4.57 2.63
CA THR A 115 -4.46 3.43 1.80
C THR A 115 -5.17 3.93 0.54
N ARG A 116 -6.09 4.89 0.68
CA ARG A 116 -6.84 5.52 -0.41
C ARG A 116 -5.93 6.32 -1.35
N ASP A 117 -5.13 7.24 -0.80
CA ASP A 117 -4.46 8.25 -1.62
C ASP A 117 -3.16 7.74 -2.25
N ARG A 118 -2.47 6.78 -1.59
CA ARG A 118 -1.20 6.10 -1.94
C ARG A 118 0.01 7.04 -2.07
N SER A 119 -0.15 8.17 -2.75
CA SER A 119 0.79 9.27 -2.89
C SER A 119 0.09 10.62 -2.66
N CYS A 120 0.88 11.69 -2.69
CA CYS A 120 0.35 13.04 -2.61
C CYS A 120 -0.73 13.30 -3.67
N VAL A 121 -1.81 13.97 -3.24
CA VAL A 121 -3.00 14.26 -4.04
C VAL A 121 -2.85 15.38 -5.05
N MET A 122 -1.70 16.04 -5.08
CA MET A 122 -1.37 16.97 -6.15
C MET A 122 -1.16 16.22 -7.47
N ILE A 123 -1.55 16.87 -8.57
CA ILE A 123 -1.43 16.30 -9.91
C ILE A 123 0.04 15.98 -10.22
N GLY A 124 0.31 14.72 -10.58
CA GLY A 124 1.65 14.26 -10.96
C GLY A 124 2.63 14.03 -9.80
N CYS A 125 2.27 14.38 -8.56
CA CYS A 125 3.14 14.17 -7.41
C CYS A 125 3.16 12.71 -6.96
N ARG A 126 4.37 12.18 -6.74
CA ARG A 126 4.62 10.79 -6.33
C ARG A 126 5.12 10.65 -4.89
N ALA A 127 5.13 11.73 -4.12
CA ALA A 127 5.52 11.68 -2.71
C ALA A 127 4.63 10.66 -1.95
N PRO A 128 5.19 9.66 -1.25
CA PRO A 128 4.40 8.61 -0.63
C PRO A 128 3.46 9.15 0.45
N ALA A 129 2.18 8.74 0.48
CA ALA A 129 1.19 9.26 1.42
C ALA A 129 1.58 9.05 2.91
N ARG A 130 2.42 8.06 3.20
CA ARG A 130 2.95 7.82 4.56
C ARG A 130 3.86 8.94 5.08
N THR A 131 4.49 9.71 4.18
CA THR A 131 5.40 10.82 4.51
C THR A 131 4.75 12.19 4.29
N THR A 132 3.46 12.23 3.95
CA THR A 132 2.72 13.48 3.71
C THR A 132 1.90 13.89 4.93
N ASP A 133 1.49 15.15 4.93
CA ASP A 133 0.44 15.63 5.81
C ASP A 133 -0.92 15.10 5.35
N GLN A 134 -1.90 15.15 6.25
CA GLN A 134 -3.30 14.97 5.92
C GLN A 134 -3.87 16.38 5.90
N ASP A 135 -3.83 16.98 4.71
CA ASP A 135 -4.24 18.37 4.52
C ASP A 135 -5.76 18.44 4.35
N HIS A 136 -6.36 19.43 5.00
CA HIS A 136 -7.79 19.67 4.90
C HIS A 136 -8.11 20.43 3.63
N THR A 137 -9.02 19.94 2.79
CA THR A 137 -9.52 20.67 1.62
C THR A 137 -10.14 22.01 2.03
N ARG A 138 -11.13 21.98 2.94
CA ARG A 138 -11.59 23.15 3.69
C ARG A 138 -10.75 23.28 4.95
N ASP A 139 -10.03 24.38 5.07
CA ASP A 139 -9.10 24.59 6.18
C ASP A 139 -9.75 24.39 7.55
N HIS A 140 -9.06 23.64 8.42
CA HIS A 140 -9.53 23.38 9.78
C HIS A 140 -9.77 24.66 10.59
N ASN A 141 -8.88 25.66 10.44
CA ASN A 141 -9.02 26.96 11.13
C ASN A 141 -10.28 27.74 10.68
N HIS A 142 -10.89 27.37 9.55
CA HIS A 142 -12.14 27.92 9.04
C HIS A 142 -13.32 26.95 9.24
N GLY A 143 -13.22 26.07 10.23
CA GLY A 143 -14.26 25.11 10.60
C GLY A 143 -14.34 23.89 9.70
N GLY A 144 -13.28 23.57 8.95
CA GLY A 144 -13.19 22.31 8.21
C GLY A 144 -13.10 21.10 9.14
N PRO A 145 -14.01 20.10 9.02
CA PRO A 145 -13.97 18.91 9.84
C PRO A 145 -12.81 17.99 9.45
N THR A 146 -12.34 17.19 10.39
CA THR A 146 -11.31 16.17 10.16
C THR A 146 -11.99 14.85 9.81
N THR A 147 -12.39 14.73 8.56
CA THR A 147 -13.13 13.62 7.96
C THR A 147 -12.46 13.18 6.66
N GLU A 148 -12.77 11.99 6.17
CA GLU A 148 -12.20 11.43 4.96
C GLU A 148 -12.55 12.22 3.69
N ASP A 149 -13.73 12.83 3.65
CA ASP A 149 -14.20 13.66 2.55
C ASP A 149 -13.59 15.08 2.55
N ASN A 150 -12.96 15.50 3.65
CA ASN A 150 -12.28 16.79 3.75
C ASN A 150 -10.75 16.66 3.86
N LEU A 151 -10.18 15.46 3.94
CA LEU A 151 -8.74 15.25 4.04
C LEU A 151 -8.15 14.60 2.78
N GLY A 152 -6.92 14.97 2.46
CA GLY A 152 -6.09 14.32 1.45
C GLY A 152 -4.59 14.32 1.80
N ALA A 153 -3.85 13.33 1.30
CA ALA A 153 -2.41 13.27 1.44
C ALA A 153 -1.72 14.42 0.69
N ALA A 154 -1.12 15.40 1.38
CA ALA A 154 -0.40 16.50 0.75
C ALA A 154 1.04 16.58 1.24
N CYS A 155 2.02 16.52 0.33
CA CYS A 155 3.42 16.70 0.73
C CYS A 155 3.63 18.17 1.14
N ARG A 156 4.67 18.44 1.94
CA ARG A 156 4.94 19.81 2.43
C ARG A 156 5.05 20.85 1.32
N HIS A 157 5.59 20.48 0.17
CA HIS A 157 5.68 21.36 -1.00
C HIS A 157 4.30 21.71 -1.56
N ASP A 158 3.49 20.70 -1.88
CA ASP A 158 2.17 20.89 -2.49
C ASP A 158 1.14 21.47 -1.53
N HIS A 159 1.27 21.15 -0.24
CA HIS A 159 0.52 21.78 0.84
C HIS A 159 0.69 23.30 0.81
N ARG A 160 1.93 23.79 0.67
CA ARG A 160 2.21 25.22 0.52
C ARG A 160 1.71 25.78 -0.82
N LEU A 161 1.75 25.00 -1.90
CA LEU A 161 1.19 25.45 -3.19
C LEU A 161 -0.31 25.75 -3.10
N LYS A 162 -1.06 25.00 -2.28
CA LYS A 162 -2.46 25.31 -1.99
C LYS A 162 -2.61 26.61 -1.19
N HIS A 163 -1.81 26.80 -0.13
CA HIS A 163 -1.97 27.92 0.80
C HIS A 163 -1.42 29.25 0.26
N GLU A 164 -0.26 29.20 -0.38
CA GLU A 164 0.53 30.36 -0.83
C GLU A 164 0.65 30.39 -2.36
N GLY A 165 0.65 29.21 -2.97
CA GLY A 165 0.84 28.99 -4.41
C GLY A 165 -0.40 29.25 -5.26
N GLY A 166 -1.49 29.82 -4.71
CA GLY A 166 -2.72 30.20 -5.44
C GLY A 166 -3.43 29.05 -6.16
N TRP A 167 -3.08 27.80 -5.83
CA TRP A 167 -3.84 26.62 -6.24
C TRP A 167 -5.06 26.48 -5.34
N ARG A 168 -6.21 26.14 -5.94
CA ARG A 168 -7.44 25.86 -5.20
C ARG A 168 -7.75 24.38 -5.27
N LEU A 169 -8.15 23.80 -4.15
CA LEU A 169 -8.57 22.41 -4.05
C LEU A 169 -10.06 22.36 -3.74
N HIS A 170 -10.78 21.54 -4.48
CA HIS A 170 -12.15 21.15 -4.20
C HIS A 170 -12.23 19.62 -4.18
N GLN A 171 -12.95 19.06 -3.21
CA GLN A 171 -13.06 17.62 -3.01
C GLN A 171 -14.55 17.27 -3.01
N PRO A 172 -15.17 16.99 -4.18
CA PRO A 172 -16.61 16.72 -4.26
C PRO A 172 -17.03 15.47 -3.49
N GLN A 173 -16.13 14.50 -3.37
CA GLN A 173 -16.33 13.25 -2.63
C GLN A 173 -14.97 12.75 -2.13
N ALA A 174 -14.98 11.87 -1.12
CA ALA A 174 -13.76 11.31 -0.54
C ALA A 174 -12.82 10.75 -1.63
N GLY A 175 -11.57 11.23 -1.65
CA GLY A 175 -10.54 10.76 -2.59
C GLY A 175 -10.59 11.35 -3.99
N HIS A 176 -11.65 12.08 -4.36
CA HIS A 176 -11.73 12.77 -5.65
C HIS A 176 -11.31 14.22 -5.48
N PHE A 177 -10.25 14.63 -6.16
CA PHE A 177 -9.66 15.95 -5.99
C PHE A 177 -9.72 16.75 -7.29
N HIS A 178 -10.31 17.94 -7.22
CA HIS A 178 -10.31 18.93 -8.29
C HIS A 178 -9.33 20.05 -7.92
N TRP A 179 -8.20 20.08 -8.61
CA TRP A 179 -7.20 21.13 -8.46
C TRP A 179 -7.37 22.18 -9.53
N THR A 180 -7.58 23.43 -9.14
CA THR A 180 -7.60 24.57 -10.04
C THR A 180 -6.30 25.37 -9.87
N SER A 181 -5.52 25.46 -10.95
CA SER A 181 -4.30 26.26 -11.00
C SER A 181 -4.60 27.76 -10.91
N ARG A 182 -3.56 28.57 -10.65
CA ARG A 182 -3.64 30.04 -10.68
C ARG A 182 -4.18 30.59 -12.00
N LEU A 183 -3.93 29.91 -13.11
CA LEU A 183 -4.37 30.31 -14.46
C LEU A 183 -5.81 29.86 -14.78
N GLY A 184 -6.48 29.17 -13.85
CA GLY A 184 -7.86 28.72 -14.01
C GLY A 184 -8.03 27.32 -14.62
N HIS A 185 -6.95 26.63 -15.01
CA HIS A 185 -7.05 25.24 -15.45
C HIS A 185 -7.41 24.32 -14.29
N THR A 186 -8.40 23.45 -14.51
CA THR A 186 -8.86 22.47 -13.53
C THR A 186 -8.43 21.07 -13.93
N TYR A 187 -7.92 20.32 -12.96
CA TYR A 187 -7.46 18.96 -13.10
C TYR A 187 -8.21 18.07 -12.12
N HIS A 188 -8.68 16.93 -12.60
CA HIS A 188 -9.31 15.91 -11.77
C HIS A 188 -8.31 14.80 -11.47
N ARG A 189 -8.16 14.46 -10.20
CA ARG A 189 -7.42 13.29 -9.72
C ARG A 189 -8.39 12.38 -8.95
N PRO A 190 -8.87 11.30 -9.56
CA PRO A 190 -9.60 10.26 -8.84
C PRO A 190 -8.65 9.48 -7.91
N PRO A 191 -9.18 8.74 -6.93
CA PRO A 191 -8.39 7.80 -6.16
C PRO A 191 -7.80 6.71 -7.09
N PRO A 192 -6.52 6.32 -6.90
CA PRO A 192 -5.96 5.20 -7.65
C PRO A 192 -6.62 3.88 -7.22
N PRO A 193 -6.86 2.93 -8.14
CA PRO A 193 -7.33 1.59 -7.77
C PRO A 193 -6.28 0.91 -6.89
N ILE A 194 -6.75 0.18 -5.87
CA ILE A 194 -5.90 -0.59 -4.96
C ILE A 194 -5.62 -1.97 -5.56
N LEU A 195 -6.67 -2.62 -6.04
CA LEU A 195 -6.58 -3.87 -6.78
C LEU A 195 -6.85 -3.54 -8.25
N GLU A 196 -5.87 -3.81 -9.11
CA GLU A 196 -6.11 -3.78 -10.54
C GLU A 196 -6.96 -5.00 -10.91
N PRO A 197 -8.02 -4.84 -11.73
CA PRO A 197 -8.75 -5.98 -12.26
C PRO A 197 -7.76 -6.91 -12.95
N LEU A 198 -7.79 -8.19 -12.60
CA LEU A 198 -7.04 -9.18 -13.36
C LEU A 198 -7.53 -9.12 -14.82
N PRO A 199 -6.63 -9.18 -15.81
CA PRO A 199 -7.06 -9.31 -17.19
C PRO A 199 -7.93 -10.55 -17.33
N ASP A 200 -8.94 -10.49 -18.21
CA ASP A 200 -9.75 -11.66 -18.51
C ASP A 200 -8.83 -12.84 -18.83
N PRO A 201 -9.11 -14.05 -18.28
CA PRO A 201 -8.30 -15.20 -18.58
C PRO A 201 -8.29 -15.39 -20.09
N VAL A 202 -7.12 -15.28 -20.70
CA VAL A 202 -6.96 -15.59 -22.12
C VAL A 202 -7.35 -17.06 -22.27
N ALA A 203 -8.45 -17.33 -22.97
CA ALA A 203 -8.85 -18.69 -23.27
C ALA A 203 -7.67 -19.38 -23.94
N CYS A 204 -7.17 -20.45 -23.32
CA CYS A 204 -6.11 -21.26 -23.89
C CYS A 204 -6.73 -22.02 -25.07
N ASP A 205 -6.67 -21.43 -26.24
CA ASP A 205 -7.15 -21.98 -27.52
C ASP A 205 -6.24 -23.09 -28.05
N GLN A 206 -5.02 -23.14 -27.54
CA GLN A 206 -4.08 -24.24 -27.76
C GLN A 206 -4.08 -25.18 -26.56
N PRO A 207 -3.95 -26.50 -26.77
CA PRO A 207 -3.69 -27.39 -25.65
C PRO A 207 -2.45 -26.88 -24.91
N LEU A 208 -2.53 -26.80 -23.58
CA LEU A 208 -1.37 -26.51 -22.74
C LEU A 208 -0.25 -27.44 -23.22
N MET A 209 0.76 -26.86 -23.88
CA MET A 209 1.98 -27.59 -24.18
C MET A 209 2.42 -28.17 -22.84
N PRO A 210 2.58 -29.51 -22.71
CA PRO A 210 3.11 -30.06 -21.48
C PRO A 210 4.41 -29.31 -21.24
N LEU A 211 4.51 -28.65 -20.08
CA LEU A 211 5.76 -28.07 -19.65
C LEU A 211 6.75 -29.24 -19.67
N LEU A 212 7.57 -29.29 -20.72
CA LEU A 212 8.65 -30.25 -20.84
C LEU A 212 9.68 -29.75 -19.84
N VAL A 213 9.44 -30.02 -18.56
CA VAL A 213 10.47 -29.95 -17.54
C VAL A 213 11.28 -31.21 -17.80
N PRO A 214 12.48 -31.12 -18.38
CA PRO A 214 13.33 -32.30 -18.49
C PRO A 214 13.48 -32.84 -17.07
N SER A 215 13.21 -34.13 -16.85
CA SER A 215 13.35 -34.75 -15.51
C SER A 215 14.78 -34.67 -14.98
N ASP A 216 15.72 -34.32 -15.86
CA ASP A 216 17.15 -34.44 -15.65
C ASP A 216 17.83 -33.07 -15.46
N THR A 217 17.07 -31.97 -15.33
CA THR A 217 17.68 -30.69 -14.93
C THR A 217 17.97 -30.74 -13.44
N ASN A 218 19.13 -31.32 -13.09
CA ASN A 218 19.75 -31.10 -11.81
C ASN A 218 20.13 -29.60 -11.72
N TRP A 219 19.25 -28.78 -11.15
CA TRP A 219 19.45 -27.35 -10.98
C TRP A 219 20.70 -27.01 -10.14
N GLU A 220 21.25 -27.98 -9.41
CA GLU A 220 22.46 -27.83 -8.59
C GLU A 220 23.76 -27.88 -9.42
N GLU A 221 23.74 -28.36 -10.67
CA GLU A 221 24.92 -28.50 -11.54
C GLU A 221 24.98 -27.47 -12.69
N SER A 222 24.12 -26.45 -12.66
CA SER A 222 24.10 -25.44 -13.72
C SER A 222 25.29 -24.47 -13.61
N GLU A 223 26.23 -24.52 -14.57
CA GLU A 223 27.39 -23.61 -14.73
C GLU A 223 27.03 -22.09 -14.69
N ILE A 224 25.74 -21.77 -14.82
CA ILE A 224 25.19 -20.41 -14.76
C ILE A 224 25.46 -19.74 -13.39
N TRP A 225 25.63 -20.53 -12.32
CA TRP A 225 25.83 -20.03 -10.96
C TRP A 225 27.25 -20.20 -10.43
N GLU A 226 28.20 -20.67 -11.26
CA GLU A 226 29.61 -20.68 -10.88
C GLU A 226 30.09 -19.23 -10.73
N ALA A 227 30.58 -18.88 -9.54
CA ALA A 227 31.15 -17.58 -9.29
C ALA A 227 32.36 -17.39 -10.23
N PRO A 228 32.45 -16.26 -10.95
CA PRO A 228 33.62 -16.01 -11.79
C PRO A 228 34.90 -16.02 -10.94
N GLU A 229 36.01 -16.47 -11.51
CA GLU A 229 37.30 -16.48 -10.82
C GLU A 229 37.60 -15.07 -10.25
N PRO A 230 38.07 -14.98 -9.00
CA PRO A 230 38.33 -13.69 -8.38
C PRO A 230 39.36 -12.90 -9.20
N GLU A 231 39.03 -11.66 -9.55
CA GLU A 231 39.97 -10.78 -10.23
C GLU A 231 41.26 -10.61 -9.41
N PRO A 232 42.44 -10.59 -10.07
CA PRO A 232 43.70 -10.37 -9.37
C PRO A 232 43.68 -9.02 -8.66
N GLU A 233 44.16 -8.99 -7.40
CA GLU A 233 44.13 -7.78 -6.59
C GLU A 233 44.78 -6.58 -7.31
N PRO A 234 44.16 -5.39 -7.22
CA PRO A 234 44.69 -4.19 -7.88
C PRO A 234 46.07 -3.86 -7.30
N ARG A 235 47.00 -3.48 -8.19
CA ARG A 235 48.34 -3.07 -7.79
C ARG A 235 48.25 -1.93 -6.76
N PRO A 236 49.03 -2.00 -5.66
CA PRO A 236 49.01 -0.94 -4.66
C PRO A 236 49.44 0.39 -5.29
N PRO A 237 48.86 1.51 -4.85
CA PRO A 237 49.19 2.82 -5.39
C PRO A 237 50.68 3.13 -5.17
N PRO A 238 51.33 3.84 -6.12
CA PRO A 238 52.71 4.25 -5.96
C PRO A 238 52.87 5.11 -4.70
N THR A 239 53.92 4.86 -3.94
CA THR A 239 54.29 5.70 -2.79
C THR A 239 54.50 7.14 -3.26
N PRO A 240 53.85 8.14 -2.62
CA PRO A 240 54.01 9.53 -3.00
C PRO A 240 55.46 9.96 -2.76
N ASP A 241 56.08 10.50 -3.81
CA ASP A 241 57.39 11.14 -3.73
C ASP A 241 57.28 12.39 -2.84
N ARG A 242 58.03 12.41 -1.73
CA ARG A 242 58.05 13.53 -0.78
C ARG A 242 59.21 14.48 -1.09
N SER A 243 59.61 14.62 -2.35
CA SER A 243 60.50 15.71 -2.76
C SER A 243 59.69 16.92 -3.23
N ASP A 244 59.79 17.98 -2.45
CA ASP A 244 59.63 19.39 -2.81
C ASP A 244 58.30 19.83 -3.41
N ASP A 245 57.47 20.43 -2.56
CA ASP A 245 56.94 21.75 -2.85
C ASP A 245 56.66 22.44 -1.50
N THR A 246 57.68 23.12 -0.99
CA THR A 246 57.47 24.13 0.06
C THR A 246 56.87 25.36 -0.63
N PRO A 247 55.61 25.73 -0.37
CA PRO A 247 55.02 26.91 -1.00
C PRO A 247 55.72 28.16 -0.46
N PRO A 248 56.11 29.12 -1.31
CA PRO A 248 56.58 30.40 -0.84
C PRO A 248 55.36 31.26 -0.44
N PHE A 249 55.26 31.51 0.87
CA PHE A 249 54.35 32.43 1.58
C PHE A 249 52.91 31.96 1.82
#